data_AF-A0A6N6Q358-F1
#
_entry.id   AF-A0A6N6Q358-F1
#
_cell.length_a   1.000
_cell.length_b   1.000
_cell.length_c   1.000
_cell.angle_alpha   90.00
_cell.angle_beta   90.00
_cell.angle_gamma   90.00
#
_symmetry.space_group_name_H-M   'P 1'
#
loop_
_entity.id
_entity.type
_entity.pdbx_description
1 polymer ?
#
loop_
_entity_poly.entity_id
_entity_poly.type
_entity_poly.pdbx_seq_one_letter_code
_entity_poly.pdbx_strand_id
1 'polypeptide(L)'
;GYIRIGTVSQGLGEQFGKDLKQLQAIRPLKGLILDLRFAAGTDFKAAIDVVDYFAATEQLLLKWGGQTGRTQAKSDPIKTPLAVLINPQTVGAAEALAGMLRIAGLAYLVGSPTAGQARTYHEFTLTNGQKLRIGQNPVELGNGEIISDKGVAPDLLVESTLAAERNYIIDPFSVLTRPLTNSTAQPAPRRTLNEAELVRRHKDGVDPDAPQPIDLKDSKNAPKKTTIIDPSLGRALDFLKGLAILQTKPD
;
A
#
# COMPACT_ATOMS: atom_id res chain seq x y z
N GLY A 1 12.17 0.87 3.99
CA GLY A 1 11.48 2.14 4.29
C GLY A 1 10.04 2.01 3.88
N TYR A 2 9.17 2.85 4.44
CA TYR A 2 7.76 2.94 4.06
C TYR A 2 7.40 4.41 3.98
N ILE A 3 6.86 4.84 2.84
CA ILE A 3 6.37 6.20 2.61
C ILE A 3 4.94 6.06 2.09
N ARG A 4 4.02 6.85 2.62
CA ARG A 4 2.64 6.91 2.14
C ARG A 4 2.37 8.28 1.52
N ILE A 5 1.80 8.29 0.34
CA ILE A 5 1.36 9.51 -0.34
C ILE A 5 -0.17 9.46 -0.40
N GLY A 6 -0.85 10.32 0.36
CA GLY A 6 -2.31 10.43 0.32
C GLY A 6 -2.81 11.35 -0.80
N THR A 7 -2.00 12.32 -1.20
CA THR A 7 -2.37 13.29 -2.24
C THR A 7 -1.18 13.65 -3.10
N VAL A 8 -1.39 13.68 -4.42
CA VAL A 8 -0.45 14.19 -5.41
C VAL A 8 -0.84 15.61 -5.77
N SER A 9 -0.11 16.54 -5.16
CA SER A 9 -0.29 17.99 -5.28
C SER A 9 1.07 18.69 -5.38
N GLN A 10 1.03 19.98 -5.71
CA GLN A 10 2.20 20.84 -5.75
C GLN A 10 3.06 20.69 -4.48
N GLY A 11 4.39 20.60 -4.67
CA GLY A 11 5.35 20.45 -3.58
C GLY A 11 5.60 19.01 -3.11
N LEU A 12 4.88 18.02 -3.63
CA LEU A 12 5.07 16.61 -3.25
C LEU A 12 6.52 16.14 -3.47
N GLY A 13 7.16 16.51 -4.58
CA GLY A 13 8.54 16.10 -4.87
C GLY A 13 9.54 16.55 -3.81
N GLU A 14 9.40 17.78 -3.30
CA GLU A 14 10.27 18.29 -2.22
C GLU A 14 10.01 17.58 -0.90
N GLN A 15 8.72 17.36 -0.57
CA GLN A 15 8.34 16.67 0.66
C GLN A 15 8.83 15.22 0.64
N PHE A 16 8.63 14.52 -0.47
CA PHE A 16 9.11 13.16 -0.68
C PHE A 16 10.63 13.05 -0.48
N GLY A 17 11.39 13.99 -1.05
CA GLY A 17 12.85 14.04 -0.87
C GLY A 17 13.28 14.24 0.58
N LYS A 18 12.56 15.08 1.35
CA LYS A 18 12.81 15.28 2.78
C LYS A 18 12.56 13.99 3.57
N ASP A 19 11.41 13.37 3.36
CA ASP A 19 11.02 12.14 4.07
C ASP A 19 11.96 10.98 3.76
N LEU A 20 12.38 10.85 2.50
CA LEU A 20 13.34 9.85 2.10
C LEU A 20 14.70 10.05 2.78
N LYS A 21 15.22 11.28 2.81
CA LYS A 21 16.50 11.59 3.48
C LYS A 21 16.44 11.25 4.97
N GLN A 22 15.32 11.55 5.62
CA GLN A 22 15.10 11.18 7.02
C GLN A 22 15.15 9.65 7.21
N LEU A 23 14.50 8.88 6.33
CA LEU A 23 14.53 7.42 6.40
C LEU A 23 15.94 6.85 6.19
N GLN A 24 16.69 7.40 5.23
CA GLN A 24 18.08 6.99 4.95
C GLN A 24 19.04 7.34 6.08
N ALA A 25 18.81 8.44 6.80
CA ALA A 25 19.62 8.86 7.95
C ALA A 25 19.48 7.90 9.15
N ILE A 26 18.33 7.23 9.29
CA ILE A 26 18.12 6.26 10.36
C ILE A 26 18.92 4.98 10.08
N ARG A 27 18.74 4.39 8.89
CA ARG A 27 19.43 3.18 8.45
C ARG A 27 19.50 3.09 6.92
N PRO A 28 20.52 2.41 6.36
CA PRO A 28 20.59 2.14 4.94
C PRO A 28 19.36 1.36 4.47
N LEU A 29 18.71 1.87 3.42
CA LEU A 29 17.50 1.28 2.87
C LEU A 29 17.85 0.09 1.97
N LYS A 30 17.34 -1.10 2.32
CA LYS A 30 17.41 -2.29 1.47
C LYS A 30 16.22 -2.42 0.50
N GLY A 31 15.18 -1.63 0.73
CA GLY A 31 13.92 -1.65 0.00
C GLY A 31 13.02 -0.51 0.44
N LEU A 32 12.18 0.00 -0.46
CA LEU A 32 11.19 1.03 -0.19
C LEU A 32 9.80 0.55 -0.62
N ILE A 33 8.82 0.76 0.25
CA ILE A 33 7.41 0.59 -0.08
C ILE A 33 6.80 1.99 -0.18
N LEU A 34 6.18 2.27 -1.33
CA LEU A 34 5.40 3.48 -1.56
C LEU A 34 3.91 3.14 -1.56
N ASP A 35 3.19 3.59 -0.54
CA ASP A 35 1.75 3.32 -0.44
C ASP A 35 0.95 4.44 -1.10
N LEU A 36 0.29 4.11 -2.22
CA LEU A 36 -0.62 4.97 -2.97
C LEU A 36 -2.10 4.54 -2.82
N ARG A 37 -2.41 3.65 -1.87
CA ARG A 37 -3.80 3.27 -1.59
C ARG A 37 -4.59 4.46 -1.07
N PHE A 38 -5.78 4.66 -1.64
CA PHE A 38 -6.62 5.83 -1.38
C PHE A 38 -5.95 7.18 -1.72
N ALA A 39 -4.92 7.17 -2.57
CA ALA A 39 -4.27 8.37 -3.01
C ALA A 39 -5.04 9.02 -4.16
N ALA A 40 -5.17 10.34 -4.14
CA ALA A 40 -5.76 11.10 -5.24
C ALA A 40 -4.81 12.21 -5.70
N GLY A 41 -5.13 12.89 -6.80
CA GLY A 41 -4.42 14.11 -7.17
C GLY A 41 -4.68 14.58 -8.58
N THR A 42 -4.29 15.81 -8.86
CA THR A 42 -4.43 16.44 -10.18
C THR A 42 -3.12 17.01 -10.71
N ASP A 43 -2.05 17.00 -9.91
CA ASP A 43 -0.76 17.54 -10.29
C ASP A 43 0.14 16.46 -10.88
N PHE A 44 0.08 16.30 -12.21
CA PHE A 44 0.91 15.33 -12.93
C PHE A 44 2.40 15.68 -12.90
N LYS A 45 2.74 16.97 -12.74
CA LYS A 45 4.13 17.40 -12.63
C LYS A 45 4.73 16.96 -11.30
N ALA A 46 3.99 17.14 -10.22
CA ALA A 46 4.39 16.66 -8.90
C ALA A 46 4.59 15.12 -8.87
N ALA A 47 3.82 14.37 -9.66
CA ALA A 47 4.07 12.94 -9.83
C ALA A 47 5.42 12.66 -10.53
N ILE A 48 5.75 13.38 -11.60
CA ILE A 48 7.03 13.24 -12.31
C ILE A 48 8.20 13.57 -11.38
N ASP A 49 8.08 14.62 -10.57
CA ASP A 49 9.11 15.01 -9.60
C ASP A 49 9.44 13.89 -8.60
N VAL A 50 8.47 13.03 -8.26
CA VAL A 50 8.71 11.83 -7.42
C VAL A 50 9.45 10.75 -8.20
N VAL A 51 9.10 10.52 -9.47
CA VAL A 51 9.76 9.51 -10.31
C VAL A 51 11.22 9.88 -10.57
N ASP A 52 11.52 11.17 -10.72
CA ASP A 52 12.87 11.70 -10.94
C ASP A 52 13.89 11.28 -9.88
N TYR A 53 13.46 11.02 -8.65
CA TYR A 53 14.37 10.53 -7.60
C TYR A 53 14.95 9.14 -7.90
N PHE A 54 14.28 8.36 -8.73
CA PHE A 54 14.67 6.99 -9.08
C PHE A 54 15.24 6.89 -10.50
N ALA A 55 15.01 7.89 -11.35
CA ALA A 55 15.37 7.86 -12.76
C ALA A 55 16.87 8.13 -12.99
N ALA A 56 17.57 7.11 -13.52
CA ALA A 56 18.98 7.24 -13.92
C ALA A 56 19.15 7.87 -15.32
N THR A 57 18.10 7.82 -16.15
CA THR A 57 18.12 8.30 -17.53
C THR A 57 16.88 9.11 -17.83
N GLU A 58 16.97 10.01 -18.82
CA GLU A 58 15.81 10.68 -19.38
C GLU A 58 14.93 9.69 -20.17
N GLN A 59 13.63 9.69 -19.86
CA GLN A 59 12.62 8.87 -20.52
C GLN A 59 11.31 9.65 -20.57
N LEU A 60 10.57 9.52 -21.67
CA LEU A 60 9.18 10.00 -21.74
C LEU A 60 8.31 9.13 -20.83
N LEU A 61 7.61 9.74 -19.88
CA LEU A 61 6.79 9.02 -18.92
C LEU A 61 5.29 9.26 -19.08
N LEU A 62 4.91 10.46 -19.51
CA LEU A 62 3.50 10.87 -19.51
C LEU A 62 3.21 11.88 -20.61
N LYS A 63 2.00 11.82 -21.17
CA LYS A 63 1.41 12.86 -22.00
C LYS A 63 0.00 13.18 -21.49
N TRP A 64 -0.30 14.46 -21.29
CA TRP A 64 -1.60 14.89 -20.79
C TRP A 64 -1.93 16.29 -21.32
N GLY A 65 -3.15 16.52 -21.80
CA GLY A 65 -3.61 17.88 -22.18
C GLY A 65 -2.68 18.63 -23.16
N GLY A 66 -2.01 17.93 -24.08
CA GLY A 66 -1.03 18.50 -25.01
C GLY A 66 0.37 18.76 -24.41
N GLN A 67 0.57 18.47 -23.12
CA GLN A 67 1.86 18.50 -22.44
C GLN A 67 2.50 17.11 -22.44
N THR A 68 3.83 17.09 -22.29
CA THR A 68 4.59 15.86 -22.08
C THR A 68 5.47 16.00 -20.84
N GLY A 69 5.64 14.87 -20.15
CA GLY A 69 6.44 14.74 -18.95
C GLY A 69 7.54 13.74 -19.18
N ARG A 70 8.77 14.17 -18.94
CA ARG A 70 9.97 13.35 -19.09
C ARG A 70 10.73 13.37 -17.77
N THR A 71 11.42 12.28 -17.47
CA THR A 71 12.35 12.28 -16.34
C THR A 71 13.55 13.15 -16.65
N GLN A 72 14.12 13.73 -15.61
CA GLN A 72 15.45 14.31 -15.67
C GLN A 72 16.45 13.31 -15.10
N ALA A 73 17.49 12.99 -15.86
CA ALA A 73 18.56 12.13 -15.36
C ALA A 73 19.21 12.81 -14.14
N LYS A 74 19.08 12.18 -12.96
CA LYS A 74 19.78 12.63 -11.76
C LYS A 74 21.18 12.02 -11.73
N SER A 75 22.15 12.78 -11.22
CA SER A 75 23.53 12.30 -11.03
C SER A 75 23.65 11.23 -9.94
N ASP A 76 22.70 11.19 -9.00
CA ASP A 76 22.65 10.23 -7.91
C ASP A 76 21.23 9.65 -7.75
N PRO A 77 20.79 8.77 -8.66
CA PRO A 77 19.46 8.16 -8.60
C PRO A 77 19.41 7.11 -7.50
N ILE A 78 18.25 6.98 -6.86
CA ILE A 78 18.02 5.95 -5.83
C ILE A 78 17.95 4.58 -6.50
N LYS A 79 18.88 3.69 -6.16
CA LYS A 79 18.93 2.30 -6.65
C LYS A 79 18.21 1.29 -5.75
N THR A 80 17.46 1.78 -4.76
CA THR A 80 16.79 0.92 -3.80
C THR A 80 15.57 0.25 -4.45
N PRO A 81 15.41 -1.08 -4.35
CA PRO A 81 14.22 -1.75 -4.86
C PRO A 81 12.93 -1.12 -4.32
N LEU A 82 11.98 -0.86 -5.23
CA LEU A 82 10.74 -0.15 -4.92
C LEU A 82 9.52 -1.03 -5.22
N ALA A 83 8.63 -1.16 -4.22
CA ALA A 83 7.31 -1.74 -4.39
C ALA A 83 6.26 -0.67 -4.13
N VAL A 84 5.21 -0.63 -4.95
CA VAL A 84 4.17 0.40 -4.88
C VAL A 84 2.83 -0.28 -4.60
N LEU A 85 2.14 0.15 -3.54
CA LEU A 85 0.82 -0.38 -3.20
C LEU A 85 -0.26 0.46 -3.87
N ILE A 86 -1.16 -0.21 -4.60
CA ILE A 86 -2.28 0.43 -5.31
C ILE A 86 -3.62 -0.25 -5.00
N ASN A 87 -4.71 0.50 -5.15
CA ASN A 87 -6.06 -0.03 -5.01
C ASN A 87 -7.07 0.73 -5.90
N PRO A 88 -8.35 0.30 -5.93
CA PRO A 88 -9.40 0.98 -6.70
C PRO A 88 -9.74 2.40 -6.23
N GLN A 89 -9.05 2.92 -5.21
CA GLN A 89 -9.17 4.30 -4.71
C GLN A 89 -7.88 5.11 -4.93
N THR A 90 -6.92 4.56 -5.67
CA THR A 90 -5.82 5.30 -6.28
C THR A 90 -6.38 5.99 -7.54
N VAL A 91 -6.36 7.32 -7.57
CA VAL A 91 -7.10 8.14 -8.56
C VAL A 91 -6.22 9.25 -9.16
N GLY A 92 -6.35 9.50 -10.46
CA GLY A 92 -5.85 10.70 -11.10
C GLY A 92 -4.31 10.72 -11.23
N ALA A 93 -3.68 11.78 -10.72
CA ALA A 93 -2.22 11.90 -10.75
C ALA A 93 -1.51 10.79 -9.95
N ALA A 94 -2.17 10.17 -8.95
CA ALA A 94 -1.63 9.02 -8.25
C ALA A 94 -1.60 7.75 -9.13
N GLU A 95 -2.56 7.58 -10.05
CA GLU A 95 -2.54 6.49 -11.03
C GLU A 95 -1.42 6.69 -12.04
N ALA A 96 -1.27 7.94 -12.52
CA ALA A 96 -0.16 8.30 -13.40
C ALA A 96 1.18 8.03 -12.72
N LEU A 97 1.36 8.40 -11.44
CA LEU A 97 2.57 8.09 -10.68
C LEU A 97 2.88 6.58 -10.66
N ALA A 98 1.88 5.76 -10.33
CA ALA A 98 2.02 4.30 -10.31
C ALA A 98 2.40 3.74 -11.69
N GLY A 99 1.70 4.18 -12.75
CA GLY A 99 1.96 3.75 -14.12
C GLY A 99 3.34 4.16 -14.61
N MET A 100 3.76 5.40 -14.34
CA MET A 100 5.08 5.92 -14.70
C MET A 100 6.21 5.12 -14.03
N LEU A 101 6.10 4.83 -12.74
CA LEU A 101 7.09 4.02 -12.01
C LEU A 101 7.21 2.60 -12.59
N ARG A 102 6.08 2.02 -13.01
CA ARG A 102 6.04 0.70 -13.65
C ARG A 102 6.68 0.70 -15.04
N ILE A 103 6.29 1.62 -15.93
CA ILE A 103 6.82 1.65 -17.31
C ILE A 103 8.29 2.08 -17.39
N ALA A 104 8.77 2.81 -16.39
CA ALA A 104 10.19 3.14 -16.24
C ALA A 104 11.01 1.94 -15.71
N GLY A 105 10.37 0.82 -15.35
CA GLY A 105 11.03 -0.33 -14.75
C GLY A 105 11.58 -0.07 -13.35
N LEU A 106 11.08 0.96 -12.66
CA LEU A 106 11.59 1.42 -11.37
C LEU A 106 10.88 0.76 -10.19
N ALA A 107 9.63 0.36 -10.36
CA ALA A 107 8.82 -0.22 -9.29
C ALA A 107 7.97 -1.39 -9.74
N TYR A 108 7.62 -2.22 -8.76
CA TYR A 108 6.67 -3.32 -8.91
C TYR A 108 5.34 -2.96 -8.24
N LEU A 109 4.22 -3.04 -8.97
CA LEU A 109 2.89 -2.72 -8.47
C LEU A 109 2.25 -3.91 -7.76
N VAL A 110 1.78 -3.71 -6.53
CA VAL A 110 1.13 -4.73 -5.70
C VAL A 110 -0.23 -4.24 -5.23
N GLY A 111 -1.27 -5.06 -5.37
CA GLY A 111 -2.62 -4.73 -4.92
C GLY A 111 -3.67 -5.02 -5.96
N SER A 112 -4.60 -4.09 -6.14
CA SER A 112 -5.73 -4.22 -7.08
C SER A 112 -5.69 -3.10 -8.13
N PRO A 113 -6.34 -3.27 -9.30
CA PRO A 113 -6.37 -2.24 -10.34
C PRO A 113 -6.84 -0.87 -9.81
N THR A 114 -6.27 0.20 -10.35
CA THR A 114 -6.63 1.57 -9.95
C THR A 114 -7.98 2.02 -10.53
N ALA A 115 -8.43 3.21 -10.16
CA ALA A 115 -9.80 3.67 -10.44
C ALA A 115 -10.15 3.93 -11.91
N GLY A 116 -9.16 4.17 -12.77
CA GLY A 116 -9.35 4.50 -14.18
C GLY A 116 -9.84 5.92 -14.45
N GLN A 117 -9.44 6.88 -13.62
CA GLN A 117 -9.93 8.26 -13.68
C GLN A 117 -8.81 9.30 -13.87
N ALA A 118 -7.66 8.86 -14.38
CA ALA A 118 -6.58 9.75 -14.82
C ALA A 118 -6.93 10.45 -16.14
N ARG A 119 -7.61 11.59 -16.01
CA ARG A 119 -7.93 12.48 -17.14
C ARG A 119 -7.64 13.92 -16.80
N THR A 120 -7.38 14.72 -17.82
CA THR A 120 -7.24 16.16 -17.68
C THR A 120 -8.61 16.82 -17.61
N TYR A 121 -8.67 18.00 -16.98
CA TYR A 121 -9.90 18.75 -16.86
C TYR A 121 -9.65 20.21 -17.22
N HIS A 122 -10.61 20.81 -17.91
CA HIS A 122 -10.64 22.25 -18.14
C HIS A 122 -11.68 22.89 -17.23
N GLU A 123 -11.30 23.94 -16.51
CA GLU A 123 -12.20 24.72 -15.67
C GLU A 123 -12.61 25.99 -16.39
N PHE A 124 -13.92 26.18 -16.57
CA PHE A 124 -14.51 27.41 -17.07
C PHE A 124 -15.18 28.16 -15.93
N THR A 125 -14.80 29.42 -15.71
CA THR A 125 -15.49 30.29 -14.75
C THR A 125 -16.74 30.87 -15.42
N LEU A 126 -17.90 30.63 -14.82
CA LEU A 126 -19.20 31.13 -15.28
C LEU A 126 -19.44 32.56 -14.80
N THR A 127 -20.37 33.26 -15.45
CA THR A 127 -20.72 34.67 -15.13
C THR A 127 -21.23 34.88 -13.71
N ASN A 128 -21.72 33.83 -13.05
CA ASN A 128 -22.19 33.84 -11.67
C ASN A 128 -21.11 33.43 -10.65
N GLY A 129 -19.85 33.30 -11.07
CA GLY A 129 -18.72 32.90 -10.22
C GLY A 129 -18.61 31.39 -9.95
N GLN A 130 -19.53 30.57 -10.44
CA GLN A 130 -19.42 29.11 -10.37
C GLN A 130 -18.37 28.60 -11.38
N LYS A 131 -17.82 27.42 -11.12
CA LYS A 131 -16.84 26.77 -12.00
C LYS A 131 -17.46 25.54 -12.66
N LEU A 132 -17.44 25.49 -13.99
CA LEU A 132 -17.77 24.31 -14.77
C LEU A 132 -16.48 23.56 -15.10
N ARG A 133 -16.35 22.32 -14.62
CA ARG A 133 -15.18 21.47 -14.87
C ARG A 133 -15.52 20.39 -15.88
N ILE A 134 -14.91 20.47 -17.07
CA ILE A 134 -15.15 19.53 -18.17
C ILE A 134 -13.94 18.59 -18.30
N GLY A 135 -14.20 17.27 -18.27
CA GLY A 135 -13.17 16.26 -18.52
C GLY A 135 -12.74 16.28 -19.99
N GLN A 136 -11.43 16.36 -20.21
CA GLN A 136 -10.82 16.26 -21.52
C GLN A 136 -10.33 14.81 -21.75
N ASN A 137 -9.22 14.67 -22.47
CA ASN A 137 -8.65 13.38 -22.83
C ASN A 137 -8.06 12.66 -21.60
N PRO A 138 -8.13 11.31 -21.60
CA PRO A 138 -7.36 10.48 -20.71
C PRO A 138 -5.86 10.76 -20.83
N VAL A 139 -5.12 10.42 -19.78
CA VAL A 139 -3.67 10.53 -19.76
C VAL A 139 -3.04 9.32 -20.44
N GLU A 140 -1.97 9.54 -21.20
CA GLU A 140 -1.20 8.50 -21.89
C GLU A 140 0.16 8.34 -21.21
N LEU A 141 0.53 7.12 -20.86
CA LEU A 141 1.86 6.75 -20.39
C LEU A 141 2.87 6.83 -21.54
N GLY A 142 4.15 6.97 -21.21
CA GLY A 142 5.21 7.17 -22.20
C GLY A 142 5.41 6.03 -23.20
N ASN A 143 4.91 4.84 -22.89
CA ASN A 143 4.87 3.67 -23.79
C ASN A 143 3.66 3.64 -24.73
N GLY A 144 2.77 4.65 -24.68
CA GLY A 144 1.54 4.72 -25.47
C GLY A 144 0.31 4.11 -24.79
N GLU A 145 0.44 3.54 -23.60
CA GLU A 145 -0.69 2.99 -22.86
C GLU A 145 -1.57 4.12 -22.30
N ILE A 146 -2.87 4.06 -22.58
CA ILE A 146 -3.82 5.06 -22.11
C ILE A 146 -4.42 4.60 -20.79
N ILE A 147 -4.38 5.44 -19.76
CA ILE A 147 -5.06 5.17 -18.48
C ILE A 147 -6.56 5.41 -18.69
N SER A 148 -7.28 4.38 -19.11
CA SER A 148 -8.72 4.39 -19.33
C SER A 148 -9.50 4.06 -18.06
N ASP A 149 -10.80 3.78 -18.20
CA ASP A 149 -11.69 3.22 -17.19
C ASP A 149 -11.19 1.95 -16.45
N LYS A 150 -10.24 1.22 -17.03
CA LYS A 150 -9.62 0.04 -16.40
C LYS A 150 -8.54 0.38 -15.38
N GLY A 151 -8.05 1.62 -15.38
CA GLY A 151 -6.93 2.04 -14.54
C GLY A 151 -5.62 1.36 -14.92
N VAL A 152 -4.68 1.39 -13.97
CA VAL A 152 -3.38 0.73 -14.06
C VAL A 152 -3.48 -0.63 -13.38
N ALA A 153 -3.11 -1.69 -14.11
CA ALA A 153 -3.10 -3.04 -13.58
C ALA A 153 -1.90 -3.27 -12.63
N PRO A 154 -2.08 -4.02 -11.53
CA PRO A 154 -0.97 -4.42 -10.68
C PRO A 154 -0.12 -5.50 -11.36
N ASP A 155 1.17 -5.57 -11.00
CA ASP A 155 2.04 -6.67 -11.40
C ASP A 155 1.81 -7.91 -10.53
N LEU A 156 1.43 -7.70 -9.26
CA LEU A 156 0.93 -8.75 -8.38
C LEU A 156 -0.46 -8.39 -7.86
N LEU A 157 -1.45 -9.11 -8.37
CA LEU A 157 -2.82 -9.00 -7.92
C LEU A 157 -2.95 -9.54 -6.49
N VAL A 158 -3.46 -8.69 -5.60
CA VAL A 158 -3.84 -9.02 -4.23
C VAL A 158 -5.25 -8.52 -4.01
N GLU A 159 -6.17 -9.46 -3.83
CA GLU A 159 -7.57 -9.16 -3.56
C GLU A 159 -7.75 -8.80 -2.09
N SER A 160 -8.33 -7.63 -1.85
CA SER A 160 -8.72 -7.15 -0.52
C SER A 160 -9.94 -6.25 -0.65
N THR A 161 -10.73 -6.15 0.42
CA THR A 161 -11.87 -5.23 0.43
C THR A 161 -11.42 -3.82 0.81
N LEU A 162 -12.06 -2.78 0.27
CA LEU A 162 -11.70 -1.40 0.62
C LEU A 162 -11.84 -1.11 2.13
N ALA A 163 -12.81 -1.73 2.80
CA ALA A 163 -12.97 -1.62 4.25
C ALA A 163 -11.79 -2.24 5.00
N ALA A 164 -11.32 -3.41 4.54
CA ALA A 164 -10.14 -4.06 5.07
C ALA A 164 -8.89 -3.17 4.94
N GLU A 165 -8.64 -2.66 3.73
CA GLU A 165 -7.48 -1.82 3.44
C GLU A 165 -7.46 -0.52 4.26
N ARG A 166 -8.63 0.10 4.50
CA ARG A 166 -8.72 1.27 5.38
C ARG A 166 -8.26 0.94 6.80
N ASN A 167 -8.63 -0.23 7.32
CA ASN A 167 -8.21 -0.66 8.65
C ASN A 167 -6.70 -0.95 8.67
N TYR A 168 -6.17 -1.61 7.64
CA TYR A 168 -4.75 -1.91 7.54
C TYR A 168 -3.85 -0.68 7.46
N ILE A 169 -4.35 0.40 6.86
CA ILE A 169 -3.65 1.68 6.81
C ILE A 169 -3.50 2.31 8.20
N ILE A 170 -4.49 2.13 9.07
CA ILE A 170 -4.47 2.64 10.45
C ILE A 170 -3.61 1.72 11.32
N ASP A 171 -3.84 0.41 11.21
CA ASP A 171 -3.09 -0.63 11.93
C ASP A 171 -2.82 -1.82 11.00
N PRO A 172 -1.57 -1.98 10.50
CA PRO A 172 -1.19 -3.07 9.61
C PRO A 172 -1.18 -4.45 10.31
N PHE A 173 -1.36 -4.49 11.64
CA PHE A 173 -1.49 -5.70 12.46
C PHE A 173 -2.93 -5.93 12.97
N SER A 174 -3.90 -5.20 12.42
CA SER A 174 -5.31 -5.37 12.78
C SER A 174 -5.85 -6.68 12.19
N VAL A 175 -6.45 -7.50 13.05
CA VAL A 175 -7.22 -8.68 12.61
C VAL A 175 -8.60 -8.15 12.26
N LEU A 176 -9.03 -8.30 11.01
CA LEU A 176 -10.41 -7.97 10.66
C LEU A 176 -11.32 -8.98 11.37
N THR A 177 -12.02 -8.52 12.40
CA THR A 177 -13.08 -9.29 13.02
C THR A 177 -14.13 -9.52 11.94
N ARG A 178 -14.23 -10.75 11.42
CA ARG A 178 -15.31 -11.14 10.51
C ARG A 178 -16.64 -10.74 11.17
N PRO A 179 -17.59 -10.13 10.43
CA PRO A 179 -18.94 -9.96 10.95
C PRO A 179 -19.44 -11.33 11.39
N LEU A 180 -19.95 -11.44 12.61
CA LEU A 180 -20.58 -12.64 13.15
C LEU A 180 -21.83 -12.92 12.30
N THR A 181 -21.68 -13.60 11.17
CA THR A 181 -22.80 -14.27 10.52
C THR A 181 -23.19 -15.41 11.45
N ASN A 182 -24.36 -15.28 12.08
CA ASN A 182 -25.02 -16.24 12.95
C ASN A 182 -24.54 -17.69 12.71
N SER A 183 -23.52 -18.09 13.44
CA SER A 183 -23.19 -19.50 13.62
C SER A 183 -23.86 -19.87 14.92
N THR A 184 -24.92 -20.65 14.81
CA THR A 184 -25.42 -21.49 15.89
C THR A 184 -24.24 -22.02 16.68
N ALA A 185 -24.28 -21.80 18.00
CA ALA A 185 -23.23 -22.15 18.93
C ALA A 185 -22.76 -23.60 18.70
N GLN A 186 -21.61 -23.75 18.06
CA GLN A 186 -20.83 -24.97 18.21
C GLN A 186 -20.12 -24.87 19.57
N PRO A 187 -20.35 -25.82 20.50
CA PRO A 187 -19.64 -25.81 21.75
C PRO A 187 -18.14 -25.92 21.47
N ALA A 188 -17.36 -25.08 22.13
CA ALA A 188 -15.89 -25.08 22.06
C ALA A 188 -15.33 -26.51 22.21
N PRO A 189 -14.21 -26.84 21.55
CA PRO A 189 -13.61 -28.16 21.69
C PRO A 189 -13.29 -28.37 23.18
N ARG A 190 -13.95 -29.37 23.80
CA ARG A 190 -13.61 -29.81 25.15
C ARG A 190 -12.15 -30.22 25.12
N ARG A 191 -11.31 -29.40 25.75
CA ARG A 191 -9.91 -29.72 26.00
C ARG A 191 -9.90 -31.03 26.80
N THR A 192 -9.46 -32.12 26.17
CA THR A 192 -9.30 -33.41 26.84
C THR A 192 -8.23 -33.23 27.91
N LEU A 193 -8.63 -33.19 29.17
CA LEU A 193 -7.72 -33.13 30.31
C LEU A 193 -6.98 -34.46 30.41
N ASN A 194 -5.65 -34.43 30.59
CA ASN A 194 -4.89 -35.63 30.93
C ASN A 194 -5.13 -36.02 32.40
N GLU A 195 -4.94 -37.30 32.75
CA GLU A 195 -5.20 -37.85 34.10
C GLU A 195 -4.54 -37.04 35.22
N ALA A 196 -3.31 -36.56 35.00
CA ALA A 196 -2.58 -35.76 35.99
C ALA A 196 -3.26 -34.41 36.33
N GLU A 197 -4.05 -33.86 35.41
CA GLU A 197 -4.75 -32.58 35.58
C GLU A 197 -6.13 -32.78 36.24
N LEU A 198 -6.73 -33.95 36.02
CA LEU A 198 -7.99 -34.37 36.64
C LEU A 198 -7.82 -34.66 38.14
N VAL A 199 -6.70 -35.30 38.51
CA VAL A 199 -6.36 -35.61 39.92
C VAL A 199 -6.10 -34.33 40.73
N ARG A 200 -5.51 -33.29 40.12
CA ARG A 200 -5.25 -32.01 40.80
C ARG A 200 -6.56 -31.29 41.14
N ARG A 201 -7.49 -31.20 40.20
CA ARG A 201 -8.80 -30.57 40.44
C ARG A 201 -9.62 -31.25 41.53
N HIS A 202 -9.53 -32.59 41.62
CA HIS A 202 -10.21 -33.34 42.66
C HIS A 202 -9.63 -33.09 44.06
N LYS A 203 -8.31 -32.87 44.14
CA LYS A 203 -7.62 -32.52 45.40
C LYS A 203 -7.93 -31.09 45.85
N ASP A 204 -8.14 -30.19 44.89
CA ASP A 204 -8.41 -28.77 45.13
C ASP A 204 -9.91 -28.46 45.33
N GLY A 205 -10.79 -29.47 45.30
CA GLY A 205 -12.23 -29.32 45.58
C GLY A 205 -13.00 -28.52 44.53
N VAL A 206 -12.48 -28.42 43.30
CA VAL A 206 -13.09 -27.62 42.22
C VAL A 206 -14.08 -28.49 41.43
N ASP A 207 -15.35 -28.07 41.41
CA ASP A 207 -16.41 -28.74 40.64
C ASP A 207 -16.08 -28.74 39.13
N PRO A 208 -15.97 -29.91 38.48
CA PRO A 208 -15.53 -30.01 37.09
C PRO A 208 -16.47 -29.34 36.08
N ASP A 209 -17.74 -29.09 36.43
CA ASP A 209 -18.75 -28.47 35.56
C ASP A 209 -18.95 -26.96 35.78
N ALA A 210 -18.22 -26.35 36.72
CA ALA A 210 -18.32 -24.91 36.95
C ALA A 210 -17.62 -24.10 35.81
N PRO A 211 -18.28 -23.05 35.27
CA PRO A 211 -17.65 -22.16 34.30
C PRO A 211 -16.46 -21.44 34.95
N GLN A 212 -15.29 -21.53 34.31
CA GLN A 212 -14.05 -20.95 34.82
C GLN A 212 -14.13 -19.41 34.87
N PRO A 213 -13.64 -18.76 35.93
CA PRO A 213 -13.32 -17.33 35.88
C PRO A 213 -12.26 -17.11 34.79
N ILE A 214 -12.53 -16.17 33.89
CA ILE A 214 -11.54 -15.67 32.92
C ILE A 214 -10.39 -15.02 33.69
N ASP A 215 -9.26 -15.72 33.79
CA ASP A 215 -8.04 -15.21 34.42
C ASP A 215 -7.45 -14.07 33.57
N LEU A 216 -7.67 -12.83 34.01
CA LEU A 216 -7.17 -11.60 33.38
C LEU A 216 -5.64 -11.42 33.50
N LYS A 217 -4.91 -12.40 34.05
CA LYS A 217 -3.46 -12.31 34.32
C LYS A 217 -2.56 -12.84 33.19
N ASP A 218 -3.09 -13.56 32.21
CA ASP A 218 -2.31 -14.07 31.07
C ASP A 218 -2.07 -13.04 29.94
N SER A 219 -2.56 -11.81 30.09
CA SER A 219 -2.38 -10.73 29.09
C SER A 219 -0.93 -10.24 28.96
N LYS A 220 -0.03 -10.57 29.90
CA LYS A 220 1.36 -10.07 29.88
C LYS A 220 2.33 -10.87 28.98
N ASN A 221 1.92 -12.02 28.46
CA ASN A 221 2.75 -12.86 27.59
C ASN A 221 2.05 -13.21 26.26
N ALA A 222 1.24 -12.30 25.73
CA ALA A 222 0.80 -12.40 24.34
C ALA A 222 2.04 -12.35 23.42
N PRO A 223 2.20 -13.28 22.45
CA PRO A 223 3.28 -13.19 21.50
C PRO A 223 3.20 -11.82 20.80
N LYS A 224 4.32 -11.08 20.81
CA LYS A 224 4.46 -9.82 20.05
C LYS A 224 3.84 -10.05 18.67
N LYS A 225 2.78 -9.32 18.31
CA LYS A 225 2.16 -9.38 16.97
C LYS A 225 3.23 -9.04 15.94
N THR A 226 3.90 -10.07 15.41
CA THR A 226 5.09 -9.94 14.54
C THR A 226 4.73 -10.19 13.07
N THR A 227 3.51 -10.67 12.80
CA THR A 227 3.05 -10.97 11.44
C THR A 227 2.22 -9.81 10.91
N ILE A 228 2.66 -9.21 9.79
CA ILE A 228 1.86 -8.23 9.04
C ILE A 228 0.60 -8.93 8.53
N ILE A 229 -0.57 -8.39 8.86
CA ILE A 229 -1.86 -8.98 8.47
C ILE A 229 -2.35 -8.39 7.15
N ASP A 230 -1.92 -7.16 6.83
CA ASP A 230 -2.15 -6.53 5.53
C ASP A 230 -1.56 -7.40 4.40
N PRO A 231 -2.40 -8.00 3.54
CA PRO A 231 -1.92 -8.92 2.52
C PRO A 231 -1.09 -8.22 1.46
N SER A 232 -1.45 -7.00 1.06
CA SER A 232 -0.73 -6.24 0.03
C SER A 232 0.64 -5.80 0.54
N LEU A 233 0.69 -5.29 1.77
CA LEU A 233 1.95 -4.91 2.41
C LEU A 233 2.86 -6.13 2.66
N GLY A 234 2.29 -7.25 3.13
CA GLY A 234 3.02 -8.50 3.33
C GLY A 234 3.67 -8.99 2.04
N ARG A 235 2.91 -9.04 0.94
CA ARG A 235 3.42 -9.46 -0.37
C ARG A 235 4.51 -8.54 -0.92
N ALA A 236 4.33 -7.22 -0.80
CA ALA A 236 5.36 -6.26 -1.21
C ALA A 236 6.64 -6.43 -0.40
N LEU A 237 6.53 -6.71 0.89
CA LEU A 237 7.67 -6.91 1.78
C LEU A 237 8.40 -8.23 1.50
N ASP A 238 7.67 -9.30 1.20
CA ASP A 238 8.24 -10.58 0.78
C ASP A 238 9.00 -10.44 -0.55
N PHE A 239 8.43 -9.71 -1.51
CA PHE A 239 9.08 -9.39 -2.78
C PHE A 239 10.41 -8.64 -2.58
N LEU A 240 10.40 -7.57 -1.78
CA LEU A 240 11.60 -6.78 -1.51
C LEU A 240 12.67 -7.58 -0.76
N LYS A 241 12.27 -8.43 0.20
CA LYS A 241 13.20 -9.34 0.88
C LYS A 241 13.80 -10.37 -0.07
N GLY A 242 12.99 -10.95 -0.95
CA GLY A 242 13.45 -11.87 -1.98
C GLY A 242 14.49 -11.24 -2.90
N LEU A 243 14.22 -10.03 -3.40
CA LEU A 243 15.18 -9.27 -4.20
C LEU A 243 16.48 -8.98 -3.46
N ALA A 244 16.40 -8.59 -2.18
CA ALA A 244 17.58 -8.33 -1.38
C ALA A 244 18.46 -9.58 -1.22
N ILE A 245 17.86 -10.76 -1.06
CA ILE A 245 18.61 -12.03 -0.96
C ILE A 245 19.30 -12.36 -2.30
N LEU A 246 18.58 -12.22 -3.42
CA LEU A 246 19.14 -12.48 -4.76
C LEU A 246 20.32 -11.55 -5.07
N GLN A 247 20.23 -10.28 -4.71
CA GLN A 247 21.31 -9.30 -4.92
C GLN A 247 22.53 -9.51 -4.01
N THR A 248 22.37 -10.20 -2.88
CA THR A 248 23.49 -10.49 -1.95
C THR A 248 24.26 -11.76 -2.27
N LYS A 249 23.78 -12.59 -3.21
CA LYS A 249 24.47 -13.81 -3.60
C LYS A 249 25.50 -13.47 -4.69
N PRO A 250 26.81 -13.61 -4.44
CA PRO A 250 27.79 -13.52 -5.51
C PRO A 250 27.68 -14.78 -6.40
N ASP A 251 27.85 -14.59 -7.71
CA ASP A 251 28.00 -15.68 -8.69
C ASP A 251 29.19 -16.61 -8.36
#